data_AF-C5KTZ2-F1
#
_entry.id   AF-C5KTZ2-F1
#
_cell.length_a   1.000
_cell.length_b   1.000
_cell.length_c   1.000
_cell.angle_alpha   90.00
_cell.angle_beta   90.00
_cell.angle_gamma   90.00
#
_symmetry.space_group_name_H-M   'P 1'
#
loop_
_entity.id
_entity.type
_entity.pdbx_description
1 polymer ?
#
loop_
_entity_poly.entity_id
_entity_poly.type
_entity_poly.pdbx_seq_one_letter_code
_entity_poly.pdbx_strand_id
1 'polypeptide(L)'
;MINGSSMGLYTLDIVYEDLPVVGITSAKASGENGASSPQRSRARQGRATRKANKLLSSYCVGDLFESDADIVQMRKVFTEEFFDKFRMALRNYESGEWEVAYSMFNITEQMLASEGYVDGPSASLKRYMKRYDKKAPATWSGARELP
;
A
#
# COMPACT_ATOMS: atom_id res chain seq x y z
N MET A 1 19.02 -6.91 12.42
CA MET A 1 18.83 -7.71 11.20
C MET A 1 17.36 -7.63 10.83
N ILE A 2 16.99 -6.68 9.97
CA ILE A 2 15.64 -6.62 9.39
C ILE A 2 15.78 -7.28 8.02
N ASN A 3 15.62 -8.60 8.01
CA ASN A 3 15.82 -9.41 6.82
C ASN A 3 14.54 -9.43 6.00
N GLY A 4 14.62 -8.87 4.79
CA GLY A 4 13.62 -9.02 3.73
C GLY A 4 12.39 -8.13 3.92
N SER A 5 12.27 -7.12 3.08
CA SER A 5 11.01 -6.42 2.84
C SER A 5 9.93 -7.45 2.47
N SER A 6 9.19 -7.89 3.48
CA SER A 6 8.07 -8.80 3.30
C SER A 6 7.05 -8.09 2.42
N MET A 7 6.64 -8.74 1.34
CA MET A 7 5.59 -8.28 0.41
C MET A 7 4.35 -7.73 1.12
N GLY A 8 4.09 -8.14 2.37
CA GLY A 8 2.99 -7.62 3.20
C GLY A 8 3.02 -6.11 3.46
N LEU A 9 4.14 -5.41 3.29
CA LEU A 9 4.18 -3.94 3.43
C LEU A 9 3.59 -3.20 2.22
N TYR A 10 3.64 -3.82 1.03
CA TYR A 10 3.26 -3.21 -0.25
C TYR A 10 1.87 -3.63 -0.73
N THR A 11 1.20 -4.50 0.02
CA THR A 11 -0.09 -5.10 -0.34
C THR A 11 -1.22 -4.59 0.53
N LEU A 12 -1.10 -3.43 1.17
CA LEU A 12 -2.16 -2.83 2.00
C LEU A 12 -2.52 -1.45 1.48
N ASP A 13 -3.77 -1.07 1.69
CA ASP A 13 -4.22 0.28 1.36
C ASP A 13 -3.58 1.34 2.27
N ILE A 14 -3.62 2.60 1.83
CA ILE A 14 -3.22 3.76 2.63
C ILE A 14 -4.45 4.65 2.82
N VAL A 15 -4.71 5.05 4.06
CA VAL A 15 -5.88 5.85 4.43
C VAL A 15 -5.51 7.33 4.32
N TYR A 16 -5.70 7.91 3.13
CA TYR A 16 -5.33 9.30 2.87
C TYR A 16 -6.28 10.30 3.55
N GLU A 17 -7.47 9.85 3.94
CA GLU A 17 -8.47 10.63 4.68
C GLU A 17 -7.92 11.16 6.02
N ASP A 18 -6.90 10.49 6.57
CA ASP A 18 -6.23 10.88 7.82
C ASP A 18 -5.16 11.97 7.63
N LEU A 19 -4.86 12.36 6.39
CA LEU A 19 -3.93 13.46 6.13
C LEU A 19 -4.61 14.82 6.31
N PRO A 20 -3.96 15.78 6.99
CA PRO A 20 -4.45 17.13 7.04
C PRO A 20 -4.46 17.70 5.62
N VAL A 21 -5.63 18.20 5.18
CA VAL A 21 -5.71 18.98 3.96
C VAL A 21 -4.93 20.26 4.22
N VAL A 22 -3.68 20.31 3.75
CA VAL A 22 -2.93 21.56 3.67
C VAL A 22 -3.73 22.43 2.72
N GLY A 23 -4.48 23.37 3.29
CA GLY A 23 -5.31 24.28 2.51
C GLY A 23 -4.46 24.81 1.37
N ILE A 24 -4.94 24.64 0.14
CA ILE A 24 -4.38 25.38 -0.99
C ILE A 24 -4.55 26.82 -0.55
N THR A 25 -3.47 27.43 -0.04
CA THR A 25 -3.47 28.87 0.08
C THR A 25 -3.77 29.29 -1.34
N SER A 26 -4.92 29.94 -1.53
CA SER A 26 -5.25 30.61 -2.77
C SER A 26 -4.16 31.65 -2.99
N ALA A 27 -3.00 31.19 -3.48
CA ALA A 27 -2.05 31.96 -4.23
C ALA A 27 -2.86 32.38 -5.44
N LYS A 28 -3.49 33.54 -5.25
CA LYS A 28 -4.31 34.31 -6.17
C LYS A 28 -4.22 33.75 -7.59
N ALA A 29 -5.36 33.25 -8.08
CA ALA A 29 -5.66 33.26 -9.50
C ALA A 29 -5.74 34.72 -9.99
N SER A 30 -4.65 35.47 -9.88
CA SER A 30 -4.39 36.62 -10.71
C SER A 30 -3.89 36.05 -12.03
N GLY A 31 -4.78 36.02 -13.01
CA GLY A 31 -4.42 35.70 -14.38
C GLY A 31 -3.35 36.69 -14.82
N GLU A 32 -2.12 36.20 -15.03
CA GLU A 32 -1.05 36.92 -15.70
C GLU A 32 0.02 35.91 -16.11
N ASN A 33 0.10 35.69 -17.42
CA ASN A 33 1.24 35.19 -18.21
C ASN A 33 1.95 33.91 -17.73
N GLY A 34 1.82 32.85 -18.54
CA GLY A 34 2.37 31.52 -18.30
C GLY A 34 3.78 31.53 -17.70
N ALA A 35 3.94 30.78 -16.60
CA ALA A 35 5.18 30.67 -15.84
C ALA A 35 6.44 30.83 -16.71
N SER A 36 7.27 31.81 -16.36
CA SER A 36 8.46 32.17 -17.14
C SER A 36 9.32 30.93 -17.40
N SER A 37 9.88 30.85 -18.62
CA SER A 37 10.67 29.69 -19.08
C SER A 37 11.75 29.18 -18.10
N PRO A 38 12.42 30.02 -17.27
CA PRO A 38 13.40 29.54 -16.31
C PRO A 38 12.77 28.78 -15.13
N GLN A 39 11.61 29.20 -14.64
CA GLN A 39 10.93 28.55 -13.52
C GLN A 39 10.41 27.16 -13.94
N ARG A 40 9.88 27.05 -15.17
CA ARG A 40 9.50 25.75 -15.76
C ARG A 40 10.69 24.82 -15.94
N SER A 41 11.82 25.36 -16.42
CA SER A 41 13.05 24.60 -16.60
C SER A 41 13.59 24.07 -15.27
N ARG A 42 13.66 24.91 -14.23
CA ARG A 42 14.07 24.52 -12.87
C ARG A 42 13.16 23.45 -12.28
N ALA A 43 11.84 23.62 -12.39
CA ALA A 43 10.88 22.61 -11.94
C ALA A 43 11.06 21.27 -12.68
N ARG A 44 11.38 21.31 -13.99
CA ARG A 44 11.67 20.10 -14.79
C ARG A 44 12.97 19.44 -14.34
N GLN A 45 14.04 20.20 -14.12
CA GLN A 45 15.31 19.68 -13.61
C GLN A 45 15.13 19.05 -12.23
N GLY A 46 14.43 19.73 -11.31
CA GLY A 46 14.12 19.19 -9.99
C GLY A 46 13.35 17.86 -10.05
N ARG A 47 12.35 17.74 -10.94
CA ARG A 47 11.65 16.46 -11.16
C ARG A 47 12.57 15.38 -11.74
N ALA A 48 13.44 15.73 -12.69
CA ALA A 48 14.38 14.79 -13.29
C ALA A 48 15.38 14.26 -12.25
N THR A 49 15.93 15.13 -11.40
CA THR A 49 16.83 14.75 -10.31
C THR A 49 16.14 13.83 -9.30
N ARG A 50 14.92 14.18 -8.84
CA ARG A 50 14.15 13.31 -7.92
C ARG A 50 13.87 11.95 -8.55
N LYS A 51 13.52 11.90 -9.84
CA LYS A 51 13.32 10.64 -10.56
C LYS A 51 14.62 9.83 -10.64
N ALA A 52 15.74 10.46 -11.00
CA ALA A 52 17.03 9.78 -11.10
C ALA A 52 17.45 9.17 -9.76
N ASN A 53 17.29 9.91 -8.66
CA ASN A 53 17.60 9.41 -7.31
C ASN A 53 16.73 8.20 -6.93
N LYS A 54 15.44 8.20 -7.29
CA LYS A 54 14.52 7.07 -7.04
C LYS A 54 14.82 5.82 -7.89
N LEU A 55 15.63 5.96 -8.93
CA LEU A 55 16.04 4.86 -9.80
C LEU A 55 17.41 4.28 -9.40
N LEU A 56 18.09 4.86 -8.41
CA LEU A 56 19.33 4.29 -7.88
C LEU A 56 19.04 2.95 -7.20
N SER A 57 19.93 1.98 -7.36
CA SER A 57 19.81 0.67 -6.70
C SER A 57 19.86 0.76 -5.17
N SER A 58 20.47 1.81 -4.63
CA SER A 58 20.51 2.10 -3.19
C SER A 58 19.22 2.72 -2.67
N TYR A 59 18.29 3.10 -3.54
CA TYR A 59 17.01 3.66 -3.12
C TYR A 59 16.05 2.55 -2.69
N CYS A 60 15.79 2.46 -1.39
CA CYS A 60 14.82 1.52 -0.83
C CYS A 60 13.48 2.24 -0.65
N VAL A 61 12.45 1.76 -1.36
CA VAL A 61 11.08 2.28 -1.19
C VAL A 61 10.53 1.92 0.20
N GLY A 62 10.93 0.78 0.76
CA GLY A 62 10.50 0.35 2.09
C GLY A 62 10.82 1.38 3.17
N ASP A 63 11.97 2.06 3.07
CA ASP A 63 12.38 3.10 4.02
C ASP A 63 11.38 4.26 4.06
N LEU A 64 10.74 4.60 2.93
CA LEU A 64 9.70 5.63 2.92
C LEU A 64 8.48 5.22 3.76
N PHE A 65 8.10 3.95 3.72
CA PHE A 65 6.94 3.47 4.48
C PHE A 65 7.17 3.50 6.00
N GLU A 66 8.43 3.57 6.43
CA GLU A 66 8.82 3.67 7.84
C GLU A 66 9.17 5.10 8.28
N SER A 67 9.68 5.95 7.38
CA SER A 67 10.22 7.27 7.72
C SER A 67 9.41 8.47 7.21
N ASP A 68 8.56 8.28 6.20
CA ASP A 68 7.73 9.36 5.67
C ASP A 68 6.52 9.59 6.60
N ALA A 69 6.45 10.79 7.17
CA ALA A 69 5.43 11.13 8.17
C ALA A 69 4.00 10.99 7.64
N ASP A 70 3.77 11.31 6.36
CA ASP A 70 2.44 11.21 5.75
C ASP A 70 2.08 9.73 5.57
N ILE A 71 3.02 8.90 5.10
CA ILE A 71 2.78 7.45 4.95
C ILE A 71 2.55 6.77 6.30
N VAL A 72 3.32 7.14 7.32
CA VAL A 72 3.14 6.63 8.69
C VAL A 72 1.76 7.02 9.22
N GLN A 73 1.34 8.27 9.01
CA GLN A 73 0.02 8.74 9.43
C GLN A 73 -1.11 8.00 8.71
N MET A 74 -1.04 7.86 7.38
CA MET A 74 -2.03 7.14 6.58
C MET A 74 -2.13 5.63 6.89
N ARG A 75 -1.16 5.08 7.62
CA ARG A 75 -1.11 3.66 8.00
C ARG A 75 -1.43 3.41 9.46
N LYS A 76 -1.79 4.45 10.22
CA LYS A 76 -1.99 4.37 11.68
C LYS A 76 -3.06 3.36 12.09
N VAL A 77 -4.05 3.10 11.23
CA VAL A 77 -5.10 2.10 11.46
C VAL A 77 -4.56 0.66 11.49
N PHE A 78 -3.43 0.40 10.81
CA PHE A 78 -2.83 -0.93 10.75
C PHE A 78 -1.86 -1.12 11.91
N THR A 79 -2.29 -1.86 12.93
CA THR A 79 -1.46 -2.19 14.09
C THR A 79 -0.41 -3.24 13.77
N GLU A 80 0.63 -3.38 14.60
CA GLU A 80 1.62 -4.46 14.47
C GLU A 80 0.95 -5.85 14.50
N GLU A 81 -0.03 -6.04 15.38
CA GLU A 81 -0.83 -7.26 15.43
C GLU A 81 -1.56 -7.52 14.10
N PHE A 82 -2.15 -6.47 13.49
CA PHE A 82 -2.78 -6.60 12.18
C PHE A 82 -1.77 -7.10 11.14
N PHE A 83 -0.57 -6.49 11.10
CA PHE A 83 0.47 -6.89 10.15
C PHE A 83 0.87 -8.35 10.32
N ASP A 84 0.99 -8.83 11.55
CA ASP A 84 1.36 -10.22 11.81
C ASP A 84 0.26 -11.18 11.36
N LYS A 85 -1.00 -10.91 11.69
CA LYS A 85 -2.14 -11.71 11.22
C LYS A 85 -2.25 -11.71 9.70
N PHE A 86 -2.07 -10.55 9.08
CA PHE A 86 -2.10 -10.40 7.63
C PHE A 86 -0.97 -11.18 6.95
N ARG A 87 0.27 -11.09 7.46
CA ARG A 87 1.41 -11.86 6.93
C ARG A 87 1.20 -13.36 7.06
N MET A 88 0.64 -13.81 8.19
CA MET A 88 0.29 -15.21 8.38
C MET A 88 -0.80 -15.65 7.39
N ALA A 89 -1.84 -14.84 7.19
CA ALA A 89 -2.89 -15.12 6.21
C ALA A 89 -2.33 -15.22 4.79
N LEU A 90 -1.45 -14.29 4.41
CA LEU A 90 -0.81 -14.25 3.09
C LEU A 90 0.06 -15.49 2.85
N ARG A 91 0.87 -15.92 3.83
CA ARG A 91 1.67 -17.14 3.72
C ARG A 91 0.83 -18.41 3.56
N ASN A 92 -0.31 -18.49 4.25
CA ASN A 92 -1.25 -19.59 4.05
C ASN A 92 -1.85 -19.55 2.64
N TYR A 93 -2.22 -18.37 2.15
CA TYR A 93 -2.72 -18.19 0.79
C TYR A 93 -1.68 -18.62 -0.26
N GLU A 94 -0.43 -18.19 -0.12
CA GLU A 94 0.68 -18.58 -1.00
C GLU A 94 0.94 -20.08 -0.95
N SER A 95 0.84 -20.71 0.22
CA SER A 95 1.03 -22.16 0.37
C SER A 95 -0.14 -23.01 -0.13
N GLY A 96 -1.28 -22.39 -0.51
CA GLY A 96 -2.49 -23.10 -0.94
C GLY A 96 -3.45 -23.49 0.20
N GLU A 97 -3.13 -23.13 1.43
CA GLU A 97 -3.95 -23.36 2.63
C GLU A 97 -5.09 -22.31 2.74
N TRP A 98 -5.97 -22.31 1.74
CA TRP A 98 -6.94 -21.23 1.53
C TRP A 98 -8.05 -21.15 2.58
N GLU A 99 -8.42 -22.26 3.22
CA GLU A 99 -9.42 -22.24 4.29
C GLU A 99 -8.89 -21.51 5.53
N VAL A 100 -7.63 -21.79 5.89
CA VAL A 100 -6.92 -21.10 6.98
C VAL A 100 -6.71 -19.64 6.61
N ALA A 101 -6.19 -19.38 5.41
CA ALA A 101 -5.97 -18.01 4.93
C ALA A 101 -7.25 -17.18 4.96
N TYR A 102 -8.36 -17.70 4.43
CA TYR A 102 -9.65 -17.03 4.42
C TYR A 102 -10.14 -16.69 5.83
N SER A 103 -9.97 -17.61 6.78
CA SER A 103 -10.34 -17.40 8.17
C SER A 103 -9.49 -16.31 8.82
N MET A 104 -8.18 -16.30 8.58
CA MET A 104 -7.29 -15.25 9.07
C MET A 104 -7.59 -13.88 8.45
N PHE A 105 -7.94 -13.83 7.16
CA PHE A 105 -8.36 -12.56 6.54
C PHE A 105 -9.71 -12.04 7.05
N ASN A 106 -10.59 -12.90 7.61
CA ASN A 106 -11.78 -12.41 8.33
C ASN A 106 -11.37 -11.76 9.66
N ILE A 107 -10.37 -12.31 10.35
CA ILE A 107 -9.86 -11.73 11.60
C ILE A 107 -9.27 -10.35 11.30
N THR A 108 -8.42 -10.22 10.27
CA THR A 108 -7.82 -8.93 9.92
C THR A 108 -8.87 -7.88 9.52
N GLU A 109 -9.94 -8.29 8.81
CA GLU A 109 -11.07 -7.41 8.50
C GLU A 109 -11.82 -6.94 9.75
N GLN A 110 -12.05 -7.84 10.72
CA GLN A 110 -12.68 -7.47 11.99
C GLN A 110 -11.84 -6.48 12.81
N MET A 111 -10.50 -6.59 12.75
CA MET A 111 -9.60 -5.65 13.42
C MET A 111 -9.71 -4.23 12.87
N LEU A 112 -10.04 -4.07 11.58
CA LEU A 112 -10.23 -2.76 10.95
C LEU A 112 -11.67 -2.25 11.04
N ALA A 113 -12.64 -3.16 11.19
CA ALA A 113 -14.05 -2.83 11.26
C ALA A 113 -14.38 -1.91 12.46
N SER A 114 -13.66 -2.02 13.59
CA SER A 114 -13.81 -1.12 14.73
C SER A 114 -13.48 0.34 14.40
N GLU A 115 -12.60 0.55 13.43
CA GLU A 115 -12.17 1.86 12.93
C GLU A 115 -12.95 2.28 11.67
N GLY A 116 -13.90 1.46 11.21
CA GLY A 116 -14.72 1.75 10.02
C GLY A 116 -14.00 1.52 8.68
N TYR A 117 -12.86 0.84 8.68
CA TYR A 117 -12.04 0.61 7.48
C TYR A 117 -12.13 -0.82 6.94
N VAL A 118 -11.94 -0.95 5.63
CA VAL A 118 -11.86 -2.24 4.93
C VAL A 118 -10.59 -2.27 4.09
N ASP A 119 -9.72 -3.24 4.33
CA ASP A 119 -8.52 -3.47 3.52
C ASP A 119 -8.89 -4.14 2.19
N GLY A 120 -8.77 -3.37 1.10
CA GLY A 120 -9.10 -3.79 -0.27
C GLY A 120 -8.34 -5.04 -0.71
N PRO A 121 -7.03 -5.15 -0.46
CA PRO A 121 -6.24 -6.36 -0.70
C PRO A 121 -6.78 -7.61 0.00
N SER A 122 -7.03 -7.58 1.31
CA SER A 122 -7.68 -8.69 2.05
C SER A 122 -9.03 -9.05 1.42
N ALA A 123 -9.88 -8.07 1.14
CA ALA A 123 -11.19 -8.28 0.53
C ALA A 123 -11.09 -8.91 -0.87
N SER A 124 -10.09 -8.49 -1.66
CA SER A 124 -9.80 -8.97 -3.00
C SER A 124 -9.35 -10.43 -2.99
N LEU A 125 -8.47 -10.81 -2.06
CA LEU A 125 -8.01 -12.19 -1.88
C LEU A 125 -9.15 -13.09 -1.41
N LYS A 126 -9.93 -12.66 -0.42
CA LYS A 126 -11.12 -13.41 0.05
C LYS A 126 -12.13 -13.67 -1.06
N ARG A 127 -12.45 -12.64 -1.86
CA ARG A 127 -13.37 -12.77 -3.00
C ARG A 127 -12.86 -13.77 -4.03
N TYR A 128 -11.55 -13.79 -4.28
CA TYR A 128 -10.94 -14.77 -5.17
C TYR A 128 -11.03 -16.19 -4.61
N MET A 129 -10.62 -16.40 -3.36
CA MET A 129 -10.71 -17.71 -2.68
C MET A 129 -12.14 -18.26 -2.64
N LYS A 130 -13.13 -17.39 -2.41
CA LYS A 130 -14.56 -17.77 -2.38
C LYS A 130 -15.05 -18.36 -3.71
N ARG A 131 -14.45 -17.99 -4.84
CA ARG A 131 -14.81 -18.56 -6.16
C ARG A 131 -14.42 -20.03 -6.30
N TYR A 132 -13.45 -20.49 -5.53
CA TYR A 132 -12.99 -21.89 -5.50
C TYR A 132 -13.39 -22.59 -4.20
N ASP A 133 -14.47 -22.13 -3.55
CA ASP A 133 -14.94 -22.70 -2.29
C ASP A 133 -13.84 -22.77 -1.20
N LYS A 134 -12.94 -21.77 -1.20
CA LYS A 134 -11.81 -21.66 -0.27
C LYS A 134 -10.82 -22.84 -0.37
N LYS A 135 -10.75 -23.50 -1.51
CA LYS A 135 -9.77 -24.54 -1.81
C LYS A 135 -8.87 -24.09 -2.95
N ALA A 136 -7.57 -24.14 -2.74
CA ALA A 136 -6.62 -23.82 -3.79
C ALA A 136 -6.74 -24.83 -4.94
N PRO A 137 -6.65 -24.40 -6.21
CA PRO A 137 -6.51 -25.31 -7.34
C PRO A 137 -5.27 -26.20 -7.18
N ALA A 138 -5.29 -27.40 -7.76
CA ALA A 138 -4.11 -28.29 -7.76
C ALA A 138 -2.89 -27.67 -8.47
N THR A 139 -3.12 -26.71 -9.37
CA THR A 139 -2.09 -25.96 -10.11
C THR A 139 -1.70 -24.65 -9.42
N TRP A 140 -2.04 -24.47 -8.14
CA TRP A 140 -1.76 -23.23 -7.43
C TRP A 140 -0.26 -22.99 -7.27
N SER A 141 0.22 -21.87 -7.79
CA SER A 141 1.64 -21.47 -7.78
C SER A 141 1.97 -20.42 -6.73
N GLY A 142 1.02 -20.12 -5.83
CA GLY A 142 1.18 -19.14 -4.75
C GLY A 142 0.64 -17.74 -5.06
N ALA A 143 0.29 -17.45 -6.31
CA ALA A 143 -0.31 -16.17 -6.69
C ALA A 143 -1.37 -16.34 -7.78
N ARG A 144 -2.35 -15.45 -7.81
CA ARG A 144 -3.39 -15.46 -8.84
C ARG A 144 -2.87 -14.74 -10.09
N GLU A 145 -3.17 -15.30 -11.24
CA GLU A 145 -2.94 -14.61 -12.50
C GLU A 145 -3.98 -13.50 -12.67
N LEU A 146 -3.52 -12.32 -13.10
CA LEU A 146 -4.37 -11.21 -13.49
C LEU A 146 -4.42 -11.16 -15.02
N PRO A 147 -5.61 -11.02 -15.63
CA PRO A 147 -5.74 -10.89 -17.08
C PRO A 147 -5.17 -9.57 -17.60
#